data_AF-M3JDE7-F1
#
_entry.id   AF-M3JDE7-F1
#
_cell.length_a   1.000
_cell.length_b   1.000
_cell.length_c   1.000
_cell.angle_alpha   90.00
_cell.angle_beta   90.00
_cell.angle_gamma   90.00
#
_symmetry.space_group_name_H-M   'P 1'
#
loop_
_entity.id
_entity.type
_entity.pdbx_description
1 polymer ?
#
loop_
_entity_poly.entity_id
_entity_poly.type
_entity_poly.pdbx_seq_one_letter_code
_entity_poly.pdbx_strand_id
1 'polypeptide(L)'
;MDTSSLAVRVGKDYYKLDYQLFSNTSQLTNLVIPSANFSIQVKIFINNNQLATDSYGSAFIDYLSSKFRNFWGMLGYDTAIAISDESESTFTLKLTCKVFTSCATSNMMEGLELCLHVITNTSLLSIQDLSNHFNYLLASWYLHMEHTYPLVFSFVGRHFAKTTIFWYRKTRQEVLGHDTFDVERILPVLVDQIQSQLIVVQLLKQKGKLQMASHPITSKHDSFIKSFAVTFID
;
A
#
# COMPACT_ATOMS: atom_id res chain seq x y z
N MET A 1 -6.68 15.37 -7.88
CA MET A 1 -5.93 14.50 -6.94
C MET A 1 -4.79 13.91 -7.74
N ASP A 2 -3.56 14.03 -7.25
CA ASP A 2 -2.39 13.65 -8.02
C ASP A 2 -2.15 12.14 -7.93
N THR A 3 -2.31 11.45 -9.06
CA THR A 3 -1.94 10.03 -9.18
C THR A 3 -0.41 9.93 -9.17
N SER A 4 0.13 9.18 -8.22
CA SER A 4 1.57 8.94 -8.11
C SER A 4 1.91 7.55 -8.64
N SER A 5 3.14 7.38 -9.14
CA SER A 5 3.53 6.14 -9.80
C SER A 5 4.96 5.70 -9.51
N LEU A 6 5.16 4.40 -9.44
CA LEU A 6 6.47 3.75 -9.43
C LEU A 6 6.55 2.78 -10.60
N ALA A 7 7.72 2.68 -11.24
CA ALA A 7 7.88 1.78 -12.36
C ALA A 7 9.28 1.16 -12.42
N VAL A 8 9.33 -0.05 -12.96
CA VAL A 8 10.56 -0.78 -13.23
C VAL A 8 10.45 -1.45 -14.60
N ARG A 9 11.57 -1.47 -15.32
CA ARG A 9 11.71 -2.22 -16.56
C ARG A 9 12.60 -3.42 -16.31
N VAL A 10 12.16 -4.61 -16.70
CA VAL A 10 12.94 -5.84 -16.63
C VAL A 10 13.04 -6.44 -18.02
N GLY A 11 14.21 -6.31 -18.64
CA GLY A 11 14.41 -6.69 -20.04
C GLY A 11 13.48 -5.92 -20.98
N LYS A 12 12.52 -6.63 -21.57
CA LYS A 12 11.53 -6.09 -22.53
C LYS A 12 10.19 -5.75 -21.88
N ASP A 13 9.97 -6.17 -20.64
CA ASP A 13 8.71 -6.00 -19.96
C ASP A 13 8.75 -4.78 -19.04
N TYR A 14 7.59 -4.14 -18.88
CA TYR A 14 7.43 -2.95 -18.07
C TYR A 14 6.39 -3.21 -16.98
N TYR A 15 6.78 -2.94 -15.74
CA TYR A 15 5.92 -3.08 -14.57
C TYR A 15 5.74 -1.70 -13.94
N LYS A 16 4.50 -1.34 -13.64
CA LYS A 16 4.16 -0.05 -13.03
C LYS A 16 3.15 -0.26 -11.91
N LEU A 17 3.29 0.53 -10.86
CA LEU A 17 2.33 0.67 -9.78
C LEU A 17 1.87 2.12 -9.74
N ASP A 18 0.61 2.36 -10.08
CA ASP A 18 -0.08 3.61 -9.85
C ASP A 18 -0.84 3.54 -8.52
N TYR A 19 -0.89 4.64 -7.79
CA TYR A 19 -1.64 4.70 -6.54
C TYR A 19 -2.29 6.05 -6.29
N GLN A 20 -3.43 5.99 -5.61
CA GLN A 20 -4.21 7.16 -5.21
C GLN A 20 -4.76 6.97 -3.80
N LEU A 21 -4.63 8.01 -2.97
CA LEU A 21 -5.12 8.01 -1.59
C LEU A 21 -6.45 8.76 -1.52
N PHE A 22 -7.38 8.23 -0.74
CA PHE A 22 -8.67 8.85 -0.46
C PHE A 22 -8.72 9.29 1.00
N SER A 23 -9.23 10.50 1.24
CA SER A 23 -9.29 11.11 2.56
C SER A 23 -10.52 11.98 2.72
N ASN A 24 -10.97 12.12 3.96
CA ASN A 24 -12.06 13.04 4.32
C ASN A 24 -11.63 14.52 4.27
N THR A 25 -10.34 14.78 4.16
CA THR A 25 -9.74 16.11 4.01
C THR A 25 -9.19 16.33 2.60
N SER A 26 -9.13 17.59 2.17
CA SER A 26 -8.58 17.97 0.86
C SER A 26 -7.05 17.84 0.78
N GLN A 27 -6.36 17.87 1.93
CA GLN A 27 -4.91 17.73 2.02
C GLN A 27 -4.53 16.80 3.16
N LEU A 28 -3.90 15.69 2.80
CA LEU A 28 -3.33 14.74 3.75
C LEU A 28 -2.06 15.31 4.38
N THR A 29 -1.96 15.17 5.70
CA THR A 29 -0.75 15.48 6.46
C THR A 29 -0.09 14.18 6.92
N ASN A 30 1.15 14.25 7.39
CA ASN A 30 1.82 13.12 8.02
C ASN A 30 1.17 12.66 9.34
N LEU A 31 0.22 13.44 9.90
CA LEU A 31 -0.54 13.13 11.12
C LEU A 31 -1.84 12.36 10.83
N VAL A 32 -2.07 11.91 9.60
CA VAL A 32 -3.28 11.17 9.24
C VAL A 32 -3.34 9.79 9.91
N ILE A 33 -4.53 9.40 10.37
CA ILE A 33 -4.82 8.04 10.84
C ILE A 33 -5.74 7.32 9.83
N PRO A 34 -5.76 5.97 9.78
CA PRO A 34 -6.73 5.29 8.93
C PRO A 34 -8.14 5.47 9.51
N SER A 35 -9.15 5.53 8.62
CA SER A 35 -10.53 5.37 9.02
C SER A 35 -10.74 4.00 9.66
N ALA A 36 -11.81 3.87 10.46
CA ALA A 36 -12.18 2.57 11.04
C ALA A 36 -12.46 1.51 9.96
N ASN A 37 -13.01 1.95 8.82
CA ASN A 37 -13.36 1.14 7.66
C ASN A 37 -12.52 1.58 6.46
N PHE A 38 -11.25 1.22 6.46
CA PHE A 38 -10.31 1.60 5.41
C PHE A 38 -10.41 0.62 4.24
N SER A 39 -10.64 1.12 3.03
CA SER A 39 -10.83 0.27 1.84
C SER A 39 -9.66 0.39 0.88
N ILE A 40 -9.15 -0.76 0.40
CA ILE A 40 -8.15 -0.80 -0.65
C ILE A 40 -8.75 -1.45 -1.89
N GLN A 41 -8.79 -0.69 -2.99
CA GLN A 41 -9.17 -1.19 -4.29
C GLN A 41 -7.91 -1.58 -5.05
N VAL A 42 -7.82 -2.82 -5.51
CA VAL A 42 -6.67 -3.31 -6.29
C VAL A 42 -7.15 -3.63 -7.69
N LYS A 43 -6.56 -2.95 -8.68
CA LYS A 43 -6.76 -3.17 -10.11
C LYS A 43 -5.46 -3.70 -10.69
N ILE A 44 -5.55 -4.72 -11.54
CA ILE A 44 -4.38 -5.30 -12.19
C ILE A 44 -4.63 -5.32 -13.68
N PHE A 45 -3.70 -4.77 -14.45
CA PHE A 45 -3.79 -4.65 -15.89
C PHE A 45 -2.63 -5.40 -16.54
N ILE A 46 -2.92 -6.25 -17.52
CA ILE A 46 -1.94 -6.89 -18.38
C ILE A 46 -2.23 -6.47 -19.82
N ASN A 47 -1.28 -5.82 -20.47
CA ASN A 47 -1.44 -5.25 -21.80
C ASN A 47 -2.72 -4.41 -21.94
N ASN A 48 -2.98 -3.60 -20.91
CA ASN A 48 -4.17 -2.73 -20.73
C ASN A 48 -5.51 -3.46 -20.57
N ASN A 49 -5.52 -4.79 -20.45
CA ASN A 49 -6.71 -5.55 -20.08
C ASN A 49 -6.72 -5.75 -18.56
N GLN A 50 -7.81 -5.35 -17.91
CA GLN A 50 -7.99 -5.60 -16.49
C GLN A 50 -8.17 -7.10 -16.23
N LEU A 51 -7.50 -7.61 -15.20
CA LEU A 51 -7.73 -8.95 -14.70
C LEU A 51 -9.10 -9.00 -14.01
N ALA A 52 -9.94 -9.92 -14.45
CA ALA A 52 -11.18 -10.35 -13.80
C ALA A 52 -11.25 -11.88 -13.76
N THR A 53 -12.13 -12.47 -12.96
CA THR A 53 -12.09 -13.94 -12.74
C THR A 53 -12.52 -14.75 -13.95
N ASP A 54 -13.30 -14.12 -14.84
CA ASP A 54 -13.75 -14.64 -16.13
C ASP A 54 -12.65 -14.69 -17.20
N SER A 55 -11.73 -13.73 -17.15
CA SER A 55 -10.66 -13.54 -18.12
C SER A 55 -9.38 -14.27 -17.68
N TYR A 56 -9.14 -14.35 -16.38
CA TYR A 56 -7.99 -15.02 -15.79
C TYR A 56 -8.43 -15.77 -14.53
N GLY A 57 -8.14 -17.08 -14.47
CA GLY A 57 -8.74 -17.98 -13.49
C GLY A 57 -8.70 -17.47 -12.04
N SER A 58 -9.82 -17.65 -11.33
CA SER A 58 -10.02 -17.24 -9.94
C SER A 58 -8.87 -17.61 -9.01
N ALA A 59 -8.24 -18.78 -9.22
CA ALA A 59 -7.11 -19.26 -8.43
C ALA A 59 -5.91 -18.28 -8.39
N PHE A 60 -5.61 -17.59 -9.48
CA PHE A 60 -4.52 -16.61 -9.50
C PHE A 60 -4.87 -15.36 -8.69
N ILE A 61 -6.10 -14.86 -8.84
CA ILE A 61 -6.60 -13.70 -8.10
C ILE A 61 -6.69 -14.01 -6.59
N ASP A 62 -7.13 -15.22 -6.24
CA ASP A 62 -7.15 -15.71 -4.87
C ASP A 62 -5.73 -15.80 -4.28
N TYR A 63 -4.78 -16.38 -5.03
CA TYR A 63 -3.39 -16.46 -4.60
C TYR A 63 -2.80 -15.07 -4.35
N LEU A 64 -2.96 -14.15 -5.29
CA LEU A 64 -2.40 -12.80 -5.17
C LEU A 64 -3.06 -12.01 -4.04
N SER A 65 -4.39 -12.03 -3.94
CA SER A 65 -5.13 -11.30 -2.91
C SER A 65 -4.83 -11.83 -1.50
N SER A 66 -4.53 -13.14 -1.35
CA SER A 66 -4.11 -13.72 -0.07
C SER A 66 -2.81 -13.11 0.47
N LYS A 67 -1.86 -12.74 -0.40
CA LYS A 67 -0.61 -12.07 -0.01
C LYS A 67 -0.87 -10.70 0.60
N PHE A 68 -1.81 -9.95 0.01
CA PHE A 68 -2.23 -8.65 0.55
C PHE A 68 -2.84 -8.81 1.95
N ARG A 69 -3.72 -9.81 2.16
CA ARG A 69 -4.33 -10.06 3.48
C ARG A 69 -3.29 -10.24 4.58
N ASN A 70 -2.27 -11.06 4.34
CA ASN A 70 -1.22 -11.31 5.34
C ASN A 70 -0.44 -10.05 5.66
N PHE A 71 -0.08 -9.29 4.63
CA PHE A 71 0.66 -8.03 4.78
C PHE A 71 -0.09 -7.01 5.65
N TRP A 72 -1.35 -6.73 5.32
CA TRP A 72 -2.16 -5.76 6.06
C TRP A 72 -2.54 -6.26 7.46
N GLY A 73 -2.66 -7.58 7.64
CA GLY A 73 -2.79 -8.22 8.94
C GLY A 73 -1.63 -7.89 9.89
N MET A 74 -0.39 -7.91 9.39
CA MET A 74 0.79 -7.54 10.19
C MET A 74 0.73 -6.10 10.69
N LEU A 75 0.14 -5.18 9.93
CA LEU A 75 -0.04 -3.78 10.33
C LEU A 75 -1.16 -3.57 11.37
N GLY A 76 -1.79 -4.64 11.86
CA GLY A 76 -2.85 -4.57 12.87
C GLY A 76 -4.20 -4.17 12.29
N TYR A 77 -4.47 -4.51 11.03
CA TYR A 77 -5.80 -4.46 10.44
C TYR A 77 -6.43 -5.86 10.43
N ASP A 78 -7.71 -5.95 10.74
CA ASP A 78 -8.49 -7.12 10.28
C ASP A 78 -8.81 -6.94 8.80
N THR A 79 -8.54 -7.98 8.01
CA THR A 79 -8.65 -7.89 6.55
C THR A 79 -9.69 -8.87 6.04
N ALA A 80 -10.70 -8.36 5.34
CA ALA A 80 -11.61 -9.14 4.53
C ALA A 80 -11.35 -8.87 3.04
N ILE A 81 -11.41 -9.90 2.20
CA ILE A 81 -11.25 -9.79 0.76
C ILE A 81 -12.62 -9.93 0.11
N ALA A 82 -12.94 -9.06 -0.84
CA ALA A 82 -14.08 -9.19 -1.73
C ALA A 82 -13.57 -9.25 -3.17
N ILE A 83 -13.90 -10.35 -3.86
CA ILE A 83 -13.65 -10.55 -5.30
C ILE A 83 -15.03 -10.61 -5.95
N SER A 84 -15.24 -9.83 -7.01
CA SER A 84 -16.49 -9.77 -7.74
C SER A 84 -16.20 -9.38 -9.18
N ASP A 85 -16.81 -10.09 -10.13
CA ASP A 85 -16.67 -9.79 -11.56
C ASP A 85 -17.42 -8.53 -12.00
N GLU A 86 -18.36 -8.06 -11.19
CA GLU A 86 -19.11 -6.82 -11.42
C GLU A 86 -18.40 -5.58 -10.84
N SER A 87 -17.23 -5.78 -10.21
CA SER A 87 -16.46 -4.71 -9.59
C SER A 87 -15.58 -3.98 -10.59
N GLU A 88 -15.43 -2.66 -10.43
CA GLU A 88 -14.41 -1.89 -11.15
C GLU A 88 -12.98 -2.26 -10.71
N SER A 89 -12.81 -2.99 -9.61
CA SER A 89 -11.53 -3.50 -9.12
C SER A 89 -11.38 -5.01 -9.36
N THR A 90 -10.14 -5.48 -9.55
CA THR A 90 -9.85 -6.92 -9.60
C THR A 90 -10.17 -7.59 -8.25
N PHE A 91 -9.86 -6.91 -7.14
CA PHE A 91 -10.38 -7.26 -5.82
C PHE A 91 -10.34 -6.05 -4.88
N THR A 92 -11.12 -6.12 -3.80
CA THR A 92 -11.17 -5.10 -2.75
C THR A 92 -10.81 -5.69 -1.39
N LEU A 93 -9.93 -5.01 -0.65
CA LEU A 93 -9.62 -5.32 0.74
C LEU A 93 -10.39 -4.36 1.65
N LYS A 94 -11.20 -4.92 2.54
CA LYS A 94 -11.86 -4.17 3.62
C LYS A 94 -11.02 -4.33 4.87
N LEU A 95 -10.45 -3.24 5.35
CA LEU A 95 -9.53 -3.21 6.49
C LEU A 95 -10.21 -2.53 7.69
N THR A 96 -10.32 -3.27 8.79
CA THR A 96 -10.78 -2.73 10.08
C THR A 96 -9.57 -2.38 10.94
N CYS A 97 -9.37 -1.10 11.22
CA CYS A 97 -8.24 -0.63 12.03
C CYS A 97 -8.43 -0.97 13.51
N LYS A 98 -7.51 -1.71 14.14
CA LYS A 98 -7.57 -2.02 15.58
C LYS A 98 -6.90 -1.01 16.51
N VAL A 99 -6.09 -0.11 15.95
CA VAL A 99 -5.23 0.79 16.74
C VAL A 99 -5.98 2.07 17.11
N PHE A 100 -6.75 2.61 16.17
CA PHE A 100 -7.42 3.92 16.30
C PHE A 100 -8.95 3.81 16.33
N THR A 101 -9.51 2.66 16.73
CA THR A 101 -10.95 2.31 16.69
C THR A 101 -11.89 3.32 17.35
N SER A 102 -11.41 4.11 18.31
CA SER A 102 -12.18 5.06 19.12
C SER A 102 -11.69 6.50 18.98
N CYS A 103 -10.91 6.78 17.94
CA CYS A 103 -10.34 8.10 17.68
C CYS A 103 -11.22 8.85 16.66
N ALA A 104 -12.16 9.67 17.14
CA ALA A 104 -12.86 10.58 16.24
C ALA A 104 -11.89 11.71 15.86
N THR A 105 -11.43 11.73 14.61
CA THR A 105 -10.52 12.78 14.13
C THR A 105 -11.00 13.38 12.82
N SER A 106 -10.62 14.63 12.60
CA SER A 106 -10.91 15.40 11.40
C SER A 106 -10.04 15.00 10.19
N ASN A 107 -8.95 14.25 10.39
CA ASN A 107 -7.97 13.92 9.34
C ASN A 107 -7.77 12.40 9.21
N MET A 108 -8.62 11.75 8.43
CA MET A 108 -8.64 10.31 8.23
C MET A 108 -8.38 9.94 6.76
N MET A 109 -7.53 8.94 6.58
CA MET A 109 -7.38 8.26 5.29
C MET A 109 -8.51 7.23 5.18
N GLU A 110 -9.37 7.37 4.18
CA GLU A 110 -10.55 6.53 3.99
C GLU A 110 -10.26 5.30 3.12
N GLY A 111 -9.29 5.43 2.21
CA GLY A 111 -8.95 4.33 1.34
C GLY A 111 -7.74 4.59 0.45
N LEU A 112 -7.49 3.61 -0.40
CA LEU A 112 -6.38 3.57 -1.32
C LEU A 112 -6.82 2.83 -2.59
N GLU A 113 -6.47 3.36 -3.74
CA GLU A 113 -6.48 2.60 -5.00
C GLU A 113 -5.04 2.24 -5.37
N LEU A 114 -4.82 0.97 -5.73
CA LEU A 114 -3.57 0.44 -6.27
C LEU A 114 -3.84 -0.14 -7.66
N CYS A 115 -3.13 0.35 -8.66
CA CYS A 115 -3.22 -0.10 -10.04
C CYS A 115 -1.87 -0.69 -10.47
N LEU A 116 -1.81 -2.02 -10.57
CA LEU A 116 -0.63 -2.76 -11.02
C LEU A 116 -0.73 -2.98 -12.53
N HIS A 117 0.23 -2.47 -13.29
CA HIS A 117 0.27 -2.63 -14.74
C HIS A 117 1.46 -3.47 -15.16
N VAL A 118 1.21 -4.36 -16.12
CA VAL A 118 2.25 -5.07 -16.87
C VAL A 118 2.03 -4.83 -18.34
N ILE A 119 3.11 -4.43 -19.00
CA ILE A 119 3.17 -4.34 -20.45
C ILE A 119 4.26 -5.30 -20.90
N THR A 120 3.86 -6.31 -21.68
CA THR A 120 4.75 -7.37 -22.17
C THR A 120 4.46 -7.72 -23.62
N ASN A 121 5.50 -8.19 -24.32
CA ASN A 121 5.38 -8.75 -25.66
C ASN A 121 5.38 -10.29 -25.67
N THR A 122 5.44 -10.95 -24.50
CA THR A 122 5.39 -12.41 -24.40
C THR A 122 3.95 -12.89 -24.25
N SER A 123 3.62 -14.00 -24.91
CA SER A 123 2.33 -14.68 -24.74
C SER A 123 2.28 -15.59 -23.52
N LEU A 124 3.43 -15.85 -22.89
CA LEU A 124 3.57 -16.64 -21.68
C LEU A 124 4.15 -15.75 -20.57
N LEU A 125 3.46 -15.69 -19.44
CA LEU A 125 3.91 -15.01 -18.23
C LEU A 125 3.97 -16.01 -17.07
N SER A 126 5.12 -16.07 -16.40
CA SER A 126 5.22 -16.81 -15.14
C SER A 126 4.53 -16.05 -14.02
N ILE A 127 3.66 -16.74 -13.27
CA ILE A 127 3.00 -16.22 -12.06
C ILE A 127 4.04 -15.85 -11.01
N GLN A 128 5.11 -16.62 -10.90
CA GLN A 128 6.20 -16.38 -9.96
C GLN A 128 6.97 -15.10 -10.32
N ASP A 129 7.31 -14.91 -11.59
CA ASP A 129 7.99 -13.69 -12.03
C ASP A 129 7.10 -12.47 -11.85
N LEU A 130 5.83 -12.55 -12.25
CA LEU A 130 4.86 -11.48 -12.03
C LEU A 130 4.77 -11.09 -10.55
N SER A 131 4.67 -12.10 -9.68
CA SER A 131 4.66 -11.91 -8.23
C SER A 131 5.92 -11.24 -7.72
N ASN A 132 7.11 -11.64 -8.20
CA ASN A 132 8.39 -11.07 -7.76
C ASN A 132 8.48 -9.57 -8.10
N HIS A 133 8.10 -9.20 -9.32
CA HIS A 133 8.15 -7.80 -9.76
C HIS A 133 7.10 -6.93 -9.06
N PHE A 134 5.88 -7.44 -8.86
CA PHE A 134 4.86 -6.75 -8.06
C PHE A 134 5.29 -6.60 -6.60
N ASN A 135 5.88 -7.64 -5.99
CA ASN A 135 6.41 -7.55 -4.64
C ASN A 135 7.49 -6.48 -4.52
N TYR A 136 8.39 -6.36 -5.51
CA TYR A 136 9.41 -5.32 -5.53
C TYR A 136 8.80 -3.90 -5.56
N LEU A 137 7.82 -3.68 -6.45
CA LEU A 137 7.11 -2.40 -6.56
C LEU A 137 6.35 -2.07 -5.27
N LEU A 138 5.60 -3.04 -4.74
CA LEU A 138 4.82 -2.89 -3.51
C LEU A 138 5.70 -2.65 -2.29
N ALA A 139 6.85 -3.32 -2.18
CA ALA A 139 7.81 -3.09 -1.09
C ALA A 139 8.40 -1.68 -1.18
N SER A 140 8.76 -1.23 -2.38
CA SER A 140 9.30 0.12 -2.61
C SER A 140 8.26 1.20 -2.28
N TRP A 141 7.02 0.98 -2.74
CA TRP A 141 5.87 1.83 -2.41
C TRP A 141 5.61 1.87 -0.91
N TYR A 142 5.59 0.71 -0.26
CA TYR A 142 5.33 0.62 1.17
C TYR A 142 6.36 1.39 1.99
N LEU A 143 7.65 1.27 1.67
CA LEU A 143 8.70 2.02 2.36
C LEU A 143 8.49 3.53 2.24
N HIS A 144 8.11 4.00 1.05
CA HIS A 144 7.75 5.40 0.82
C HIS A 144 6.53 5.83 1.64
N MET A 145 5.49 5.00 1.68
CA MET A 145 4.26 5.27 2.42
C MET A 145 4.45 5.21 3.93
N GLU A 146 5.28 4.31 4.44
CA GLU A 146 5.67 4.23 5.85
C GLU A 146 6.38 5.50 6.31
N HIS A 147 7.28 6.05 5.49
CA HIS A 147 7.92 7.32 5.77
C HIS A 147 6.92 8.49 5.77
N THR A 148 5.98 8.49 4.81
CA THR A 148 5.09 9.64 4.56
C THR A 148 3.89 9.67 5.51
N TYR A 149 3.29 8.51 5.80
CA TYR A 149 2.10 8.35 6.64
C TYR A 149 2.30 7.23 7.67
N PRO A 150 3.21 7.44 8.65
CA PRO A 150 3.65 6.38 9.55
C PRO A 150 2.53 5.75 10.39
N LEU A 151 1.51 6.51 10.77
CA LEU A 151 0.39 5.99 11.57
C LEU A 151 -0.53 5.06 10.77
N VAL A 152 -0.49 5.11 9.43
CA VAL A 152 -1.29 4.26 8.55
C VAL A 152 -0.50 3.03 8.09
N PHE A 153 0.76 3.23 7.70
CA PHE A 153 1.56 2.20 7.03
C PHE A 153 2.73 1.67 7.86
N SER A 154 3.21 2.34 8.92
CA SER A 154 4.37 1.81 9.66
C SER A 154 3.99 0.62 10.54
N PHE A 155 4.59 -0.55 10.28
CA PHE A 155 4.44 -1.72 11.15
C PHE A 155 4.88 -1.40 12.59
N VAL A 156 6.11 -0.91 12.75
CA VAL A 156 6.68 -0.62 14.07
C VAL A 156 5.97 0.58 14.68
N GLY A 157 5.73 1.63 13.90
CA GLY A 157 5.09 2.86 14.37
C GLY A 157 3.67 2.63 14.87
N ARG A 158 2.89 1.77 14.22
CA ARG A 158 1.54 1.41 14.67
C ARG A 158 1.56 0.54 15.92
N HIS A 159 2.52 -0.38 16.05
CA HIS A 159 2.66 -1.17 17.26
C HIS A 159 3.03 -0.30 18.46
N PHE A 160 3.93 0.67 18.24
CA PHE A 160 4.28 1.69 19.23
C PHE A 160 3.05 2.53 19.60
N ALA A 161 2.35 3.09 18.61
CA ALA A 161 1.14 3.88 18.83
C ALA A 161 0.09 3.12 19.65
N LYS A 162 -0.17 1.85 19.30
CA LYS A 162 -1.11 0.98 20.03
C LYS A 162 -0.76 0.89 21.52
N THR A 163 0.51 0.64 21.82
CA THR A 163 0.99 0.52 23.21
C THR A 163 0.90 1.86 23.95
N THR A 164 1.34 2.95 23.34
CA THR A 164 1.32 4.28 23.93
C THR A 164 -0.11 4.78 24.19
N ILE A 165 -1.02 4.57 23.25
CA ILE A 165 -2.44 4.94 23.39
C ILE A 165 -3.08 4.18 24.55
N PHE A 166 -2.82 2.86 24.65
CA PHE A 166 -3.32 2.05 25.75
C PHE A 166 -2.88 2.61 27.11
N TRP A 167 -1.58 2.85 27.30
CA TRP A 167 -1.06 3.34 28.58
C TRP A 167 -1.52 4.76 28.89
N TYR A 168 -1.58 5.63 27.88
CA TYR A 168 -2.11 6.99 28.06
C TYR A 168 -3.54 6.97 28.61
N ARG A 169 -4.42 6.17 28.00
CA ARG A 169 -5.83 6.05 28.44
C ARG A 169 -5.92 5.47 29.85
N LYS A 170 -5.16 4.39 30.12
CA LYS A 170 -5.11 3.77 31.44
C LYS A 170 -4.66 4.74 32.53
N THR A 171 -3.55 5.45 32.32
CA THR A 171 -3.04 6.42 33.30
C THR A 171 -4.02 7.57 33.51
N ARG A 172 -4.67 8.09 32.46
CA ARG A 172 -5.69 9.13 32.62
C ARG A 172 -6.90 8.63 33.41
N GLN A 173 -7.37 7.42 33.13
CA GLN A 173 -8.47 6.83 33.87
C GLN A 173 -8.12 6.67 35.36
N GLU A 174 -6.92 6.18 35.66
CA GLU A 174 -6.45 5.96 37.04
C GLU A 174 -6.19 7.26 37.81
N VAL A 175 -5.64 8.31 37.16
CA VAL A 175 -5.23 9.55 37.82
C VAL A 175 -6.32 10.62 37.81
N LEU A 176 -7.02 10.78 36.68
CA LEU A 176 -7.99 11.86 36.45
C LEU A 176 -9.44 11.38 36.55
N GLY A 177 -9.68 10.07 36.66
CA GLY A 177 -11.02 9.50 36.78
C GLY A 177 -11.86 9.54 35.49
N HIS A 178 -11.26 9.91 34.35
CA HIS A 178 -11.95 9.94 33.05
C HIS A 178 -11.04 9.54 31.89
N ASP A 179 -11.63 8.96 30.84
CA ASP A 179 -10.96 8.42 29.65
C ASP A 179 -11.14 9.34 28.42
N THR A 180 -11.06 10.66 28.60
CA THR A 180 -11.13 11.56 27.44
C THR A 180 -9.82 11.46 26.66
N PHE A 181 -9.87 10.73 25.54
CA PHE A 181 -8.73 10.52 24.67
C PHE A 181 -8.53 11.71 23.73
N ASP A 182 -7.60 12.61 24.09
CA ASP A 182 -7.19 13.73 23.25
C ASP A 182 -6.18 13.26 22.19
N VAL A 183 -6.72 12.63 21.13
CA VAL A 183 -5.95 12.04 20.02
C VAL A 183 -5.01 13.09 19.42
N GLU A 184 -5.53 14.28 19.14
CA GLU A 184 -4.86 15.33 18.37
C GLU A 184 -3.60 15.85 19.05
N ARG A 185 -3.53 15.84 20.39
CA ARG A 185 -2.31 16.16 21.13
C ARG A 185 -1.23 15.09 21.04
N ILE A 186 -1.63 13.83 20.91
CA ILE A 186 -0.71 12.68 20.97
C ILE A 186 -0.14 12.35 19.60
N LEU A 187 -0.91 12.53 18.51
CA LEU A 187 -0.44 12.18 17.16
C LEU A 187 0.89 12.85 16.78
N PRO A 188 1.12 14.16 17.04
CA PRO A 188 2.40 14.80 16.72
C PRO A 188 3.58 14.16 17.46
N VAL A 189 3.40 13.83 18.75
CA VAL A 189 4.43 13.20 19.58
C VAL A 189 4.75 11.80 19.07
N LEU A 190 3.72 11.03 18.71
CA LEU A 190 3.89 9.69 18.13
C LEU A 190 4.65 9.78 16.80
N VAL A 191 4.24 10.65 15.90
CA VAL A 191 4.89 10.79 14.58
C VAL A 191 6.34 11.23 14.74
N ASP A 192 6.63 12.19 15.61
CA ASP A 192 8.01 12.63 15.87
C ASP A 192 8.90 11.51 16.44
N GLN A 193 8.38 10.73 17.40
CA GLN A 193 9.10 9.58 17.95
C GLN A 193 9.32 8.49 16.90
N ILE A 194 8.30 8.16 16.11
CA ILE A 194 8.40 7.19 15.02
C ILE A 194 9.47 7.64 14.01
N GLN A 195 9.44 8.92 13.61
CA GLN A 195 10.35 9.45 12.61
C GLN A 195 11.79 9.65 13.10
N SER A 196 11.99 9.80 14.43
CA SER A 196 13.30 9.95 15.05
C SER A 196 13.92 8.62 15.46
N GLN A 197 13.14 7.57 15.74
CA GLN A 197 13.66 6.30 16.26
C GLN A 197 13.70 5.16 15.22
N LEU A 198 12.88 5.20 14.17
CA LEU A 198 12.88 4.12 13.17
C LEU A 198 14.03 4.27 12.16
N ILE A 199 14.98 3.33 12.23
CA ILE A 199 16.15 3.25 11.34
C ILE A 199 15.75 3.30 9.87
N VAL A 200 14.69 2.61 9.46
CA VAL A 200 14.20 2.63 8.06
C VAL A 200 13.81 4.05 7.63
N VAL A 201 13.09 4.78 8.49
CA VAL A 201 12.70 6.17 8.24
C VAL A 201 13.92 7.09 8.19
N GLN A 202 14.92 6.86 9.05
CA GLN A 202 16.18 7.60 9.02
C GLN A 202 17.02 7.31 7.76
N LEU A 203 17.07 6.05 7.30
CA LEU A 203 17.80 5.64 6.09
C LEU A 203 17.16 6.23 4.84
N LEU A 204 15.82 6.27 4.75
CA LEU A 204 15.11 6.90 3.63
C LEU A 204 15.30 8.42 3.56
N LYS A 205 15.60 9.09 4.68
CA LYS A 205 15.96 10.52 4.70
C LYS A 205 17.34 10.79 4.13
N GLN A 206 18.21 9.78 4.01
CA GLN A 206 19.53 9.94 3.40
C GLN A 206 19.37 10.12 1.89
N LYS A 207 19.53 11.36 1.40
CA LYS A 207 19.53 11.69 -0.04
C LYS A 207 20.82 11.25 -0.77
N GLY A 208 21.47 10.20 -0.28
CA GLY A 208 22.66 9.64 -0.93
C GLY A 208 22.24 9.08 -2.29
N LYS A 209 22.74 9.69 -3.38
CA LYS A 209 22.57 9.10 -4.70
C LYS A 209 23.28 7.75 -4.70
N LEU A 210 22.53 6.65 -4.83
CA LEU A 210 23.12 5.38 -5.23
C LEU A 210 23.82 5.62 -6.58
N GLN A 211 25.09 5.26 -6.68
CA GLN A 211 25.82 5.36 -7.94
C GLN A 211 25.06 4.58 -9.00
N MET A 212 24.76 5.21 -10.14
CA MET A 212 24.16 4.51 -11.26
C MET A 212 25.08 3.36 -11.66
N ALA A 213 24.60 2.13 -11.56
CA ALA A 213 25.21 1.01 -12.25
C ALA A 213 25.18 1.35 -13.75
N SER A 214 26.35 1.58 -14.33
CA SER A 214 26.52 1.91 -15.73
C SER A 214 26.17 0.68 -16.59
N HIS A 215 24.89 0.51 -16.91
CA HIS A 215 24.47 -0.39 -17.97
C HIS A 215 24.24 0.43 -19.25
N PRO A 216 24.84 0.04 -20.39
CA PRO A 216 24.60 0.71 -21.66
C PRO A 216 23.15 0.43 -22.10
N ILE A 217 22.31 1.46 -22.11
CA ILE A 217 20.97 1.39 -22.69
C ILE A 217 21.10 1.66 -24.19
N THR A 218 21.18 0.60 -24.98
CA THR A 218 20.99 0.66 -26.44
C THR A 218 19.69 -0.03 -26.82
N SER A 219 18.68 0.75 -27.22
CA SER A 219 18.00 0.61 -28.52
C SER A 219 16.73 1.46 -28.55
N LYS A 220 16.58 2.24 -29.64
CA LYS A 220 15.29 2.78 -30.07
C LYS A 220 14.55 1.65 -30.80
N HIS A 221 13.40 1.25 -30.27
CA HIS A 221 12.40 0.49 -31.01
C HIS A 221 11.03 1.06 -30.68
N ASP A 222 10.28 1.39 -31.72
CA ASP A 222 8.85 1.68 -31.61
C ASP A 222 8.13 0.39 -31.22
N SER A 223 7.64 0.30 -29.98
CA SER A 223 6.79 -0.80 -29.53
C SER A 223 5.36 -0.32 -29.45
N PHE A 224 4.61 -0.47 -30.55
CA PHE A 224 3.15 -0.47 -30.48
C PHE A 224 2.70 -1.80 -29.90
N ILE A 225 2.49 -1.83 -28.58
CA ILE A 225 1.98 -3.00 -27.87
C ILE A 225 0.46 -2.97 -27.98
N LYS A 226 -0.10 -3.89 -28.77
CA LYS A 226 -1.54 -4.08 -28.90
C LYS A 226 -2.03 -4.96 -27.74
N SER A 227 -3.28 -4.79 -27.33
CA SER A 227 -3.93 -5.67 -26.35
C SER A 227 -4.05 -7.09 -26.94
N PHE A 228 -3.48 -8.09 -26.28
CA PHE A 228 -3.67 -9.51 -26.60
C PHE A 228 -3.77 -10.34 -25.32
N ALA A 229 -4.45 -11.48 -25.39
CA ALA A 229 -4.60 -12.39 -24.25
C ALA A 229 -3.27 -13.08 -23.95
N VAL A 230 -2.92 -13.17 -22.66
CA VAL A 230 -1.68 -13.79 -22.18
C VAL A 230 -2.02 -15.07 -21.43
N THR A 231 -1.21 -16.10 -21.59
CA THR A 231 -1.35 -17.36 -20.86
C THR A 231 -0.41 -17.37 -19.66
N PHE A 232 -0.95 -17.66 -18.49
CA PHE A 232 -0.13 -17.85 -17.28
C PHE A 232 0.43 -19.27 -17.22
N ILE A 233 1.68 -19.35 -16.78
CA ILE A 233 2.34 -20.60 -16.44
C ILE A 233 2.77 -20.56 -14.97
N ASP A 234 2.61 -21.69 -14.28
CA ASP A 234 3.03 -21.87 -12.88
C ASP A 234 4.55 -21.77 -12.74
#